data_AF-A0A537UI81-F1
#
_entry.id   AF-A0A537UI81-F1
#
_cell.length_a   1.000
_cell.length_b   1.000
_cell.length_c   1.000
_cell.angle_alpha   90.00
_cell.angle_beta   90.00
_cell.angle_gamma   90.00
#
_symmetry.space_group_name_H-M   'P 1'
#
loop_
_entity.id
_entity.type
_entity.pdbx_description
1 polymer ?
#
loop_
_entity_poly.entity_id
_entity_poly.type
_entity_poly.pdbx_seq_one_letter_code
_entity_poly.pdbx_strand_id
1 'polypeptide(L)' 'MASEAKLLTVQFLKWVAERPRSYAELRDAWSSTCPLNCAWEDAIADDLIERGAAGSLVLTARGQARLAARM' A
#
# COMPACT_ATOMS: atom_id res chain seq x y z
N MET A 1 -10.97 -14.37 6.72
CA MET A 1 -11.17 -12.91 6.65
C MET A 1 -9.93 -12.10 7.04
N ALA A 2 -9.24 -12.34 8.16
CA ALA A 2 -7.99 -11.59 8.46
C ALA A 2 -6.82 -11.86 7.49
N SER A 3 -6.82 -13.01 6.81
CA SER A 3 -5.76 -13.38 5.87
C SER A 3 -5.87 -12.67 4.52
N GLU A 4 -7.09 -12.39 4.04
CA GLU A 4 -7.31 -11.68 2.76
C GLU A 4 -6.88 -10.23 2.84
N ALA A 5 -7.23 -9.53 3.93
CA ALA A 5 -6.75 -8.17 4.18
C ALA A 5 -5.21 -8.12 4.17
N LYS A 6 -4.56 -9.07 4.86
CA LYS A 6 -3.09 -9.18 4.86
C LYS A 6 -2.50 -9.43 3.47
N LEU A 7 -3.16 -10.23 2.63
CA LEU A 7 -2.72 -10.48 1.25
C LEU A 7 -2.89 -9.23 0.38
N LEU A 8 -4.01 -8.51 0.53
CA LEU A 8 -4.26 -7.26 -0.19
C LEU A 8 -3.24 -6.19 0.19
N THR A 9 -2.86 -6.08 1.47
CA THR A 9 -1.79 -5.18 1.91
C THR A 9 -0.47 -5.52 1.22
N VAL A 10 -0.07 -6.78 1.12
CA VAL A 10 1.19 -7.16 0.44
C VAL A 10 1.12 -6.86 -1.06
N GLN A 11 -0.01 -7.15 -1.71
CA GLN A 11 -0.21 -6.80 -3.12
C GLN A 11 -0.17 -5.29 -3.34
N PHE A 12 -0.74 -4.52 -2.41
CA PHE A 12 -0.66 -3.07 -2.41
C PHE A 12 0.79 -2.56 -2.28
N LEU A 13 1.56 -3.07 -1.32
CA LEU A 13 2.96 -2.69 -1.15
C LEU A 13 3.79 -3.02 -2.39
N LYS A 14 3.56 -4.18 -3.02
CA LYS A 14 4.21 -4.56 -4.27
C LYS A 14 3.88 -3.56 -5.40
N TRP A 15 2.62 -3.18 -5.53
CA TRP A 15 2.17 -2.20 -6.52
C TRP A 15 2.81 -0.81 -6.33
N VAL A 16 3.03 -0.38 -5.09
CA VAL A 16 3.78 0.86 -4.78
C VAL A 16 5.28 0.70 -5.03
N ALA A 17 5.85 -0.48 -4.77
CA ALA A 17 7.28 -0.75 -4.97
C ALA A 17 7.71 -0.75 -6.44
N GLU A 18 6.81 -1.10 -7.36
CA GLU A 18 7.11 -1.18 -8.80
C GLU A 18 7.50 0.17 -9.42
N ARG A 19 6.85 1.25 -8.99
CA ARG A 19 7.18 2.62 -9.43
C ARG A 19 6.65 3.65 -8.43
N PRO A 20 7.26 4.84 -8.32
CA PRO A 20 6.65 5.95 -7.62
C PRO A 20 5.24 6.24 -8.17
N ARG A 21 4.22 6.19 -7.31
CA ARG A 21 2.80 6.44 -7.65
C ARG A 21 2.30 7.69 -6.95
N SER A 22 1.36 8.41 -7.53
CA SER A 22 0.69 9.50 -6.82
C SER A 22 -0.48 9.01 -5.95
N TYR A 23 -0.90 9.82 -4.97
CA TYR A 23 -2.13 9.54 -4.22
C TYR A 23 -3.40 9.54 -5.09
N ALA A 24 -3.40 10.29 -6.20
CA ALA A 24 -4.50 10.28 -7.15
C ALA A 24 -4.61 8.92 -7.87
N GLU A 25 -3.48 8.39 -8.36
CA GLU A 25 -3.42 7.04 -8.95
C GLU A 25 -3.78 5.95 -7.94
N LEU A 26 -3.35 6.10 -6.69
CA LEU A 26 -3.75 5.19 -5.60
C LEU A 26 -5.27 5.11 -5.50
N ARG A 27 -5.89 6.28 -5.37
CA ARG A 27 -7.34 6.39 -5.19
C ARG A 27 -8.07 5.84 -6.39
N ASP A 28 -7.64 6.16 -7.60
CA ASP A 28 -8.27 5.64 -8.82
C ASP A 28 -8.17 4.10 -8.94
N ALA A 29 -6.99 3.55 -8.69
CA ALA A 29 -6.73 2.11 -8.83
C ALA A 29 -7.37 1.25 -7.73
N TRP A 30 -7.48 1.76 -6.49
CA TRP A 30 -7.92 0.97 -5.34
C TRP A 30 -9.30 1.37 -4.79
N SER A 31 -9.87 2.52 -5.17
CA SER A 31 -11.21 2.95 -4.69
C SER A 31 -12.36 2.18 -5.31
N SER A 32 -12.18 1.58 -6.49
CA SER A 32 -13.24 0.84 -7.20
C SER A 32 -13.39 -0.61 -6.71
N THR A 33 -12.45 -1.10 -5.90
CA THR A 33 -12.28 -2.53 -5.67
C THR A 33 -12.89 -3.02 -4.34
N CYS A 34 -13.30 -2.17 -3.40
CA CYS A 34 -13.79 -2.64 -2.09
C CYS A 34 -14.81 -1.72 -1.37
N PRO A 35 -15.88 -2.31 -0.78
CA PRO A 35 -16.83 -1.62 0.10
C PRO A 35 -16.50 -1.64 1.60
N LEU A 36 -15.42 -2.31 2.05
CA LEU A 36 -15.01 -2.37 3.46
C LEU A 36 -13.48 -2.29 3.59
N ASN A 37 -12.99 -1.27 4.31
CA ASN A 37 -11.60 -0.99 4.71
C ASN A 37 -10.53 -1.24 3.62
N CYS A 38 -10.07 -0.18 2.94
CA CYS A 38 -9.12 -0.37 1.85
C CYS A 38 -7.74 -0.77 2.38
N ALA A 39 -7.08 -1.74 1.73
CA ALA A 39 -5.73 -2.18 2.08
C ALA A 39 -4.67 -1.06 2.10
N TRP A 40 -4.91 0.04 1.38
CA TRP A 40 -4.06 1.23 1.41
C TRP A 40 -4.27 2.08 2.68
N GLU A 41 -5.48 2.11 3.23
CA GLU A 41 -5.78 2.79 4.49
C GLU A 41 -5.08 2.08 5.64
N ASP A 42 -5.17 0.74 5.67
CA ASP A 42 -4.42 -0.09 6.62
C ASP A 42 -2.90 0.10 6.45
N ALA A 43 -2.39 0.19 5.21
CA ALA A 43 -0.97 0.42 4.97
C ALA A 43 -0.49 1.79 5.45
N ILE A 44 -1.34 2.81 5.40
CA ILE A 44 -1.05 4.14 5.99
C ILE A 44 -1.12 4.04 7.51
N ALA A 45 -2.15 3.39 8.07
CA ALA A 45 -2.31 3.22 9.51
C ALA A 45 -1.16 2.42 10.15
N ASP A 46 -0.64 1.42 9.44
CA ASP A 46 0.50 0.59 9.85
C ASP A 46 1.88 1.20 9.56
N ASP A 47 1.92 2.45 9.06
CA ASP A 47 3.14 3.19 8.70
C ASP A 47 4.03 2.42 7.70
N LEU A 48 3.40 1.77 6.73
CA LEU A 48 4.08 0.99 5.67
C LEU A 48 4.39 1.84 4.43
N ILE A 49 3.65 2.94 4.24
CA ILE A 49 3.83 3.87 3.15
C ILE A 49 3.85 5.30 3.65
N GLU A 50 4.58 6.17 2.96
CA GLU A 50 4.64 7.60 3.25
C GLU A 50 4.58 8.42 1.96
N ARG A 51 4.30 9.72 2.08
CA ARG A 51 4.36 10.66 0.96
C ARG A 51 5.77 11.23 0.86
N GLY A 52 6.45 10.91 -0.24
CA GLY A 52 7.73 11.49 -0.61
C GLY A 52 7.61 12.96 -1.05
N ALA A 53 8.77 13.60 -1.19
CA ALA A 53 8.89 15.04 -1.46
C ALA A 53 8.17 15.54 -2.73
N ALA A 54 7.98 14.67 -3.73
CA ALA A 54 7.28 14.99 -4.97
C ALA A 54 5.77 14.67 -4.92
N GLY A 55 5.22 14.35 -3.75
CA GLY A 55 3.83 13.90 -3.61
C GLY A 55 3.59 12.46 -4.08
N SER A 56 4.66 11.72 -4.40
CA SER A 56 4.62 10.30 -4.69
C SER A 56 4.57 9.48 -3.40
N LEU A 57 3.82 8.39 -3.40
CA LEU A 57 3.82 7.38 -2.36
C LEU A 57 5.08 6.53 -2.50
N VAL A 58 5.77 6.35 -1.38
CA VAL A 58 6.96 5.52 -1.25
C VAL A 58 6.79 4.57 -0.07
N LEU A 59 7.44 3.40 -0.14
CA LEU A 59 7.45 2.47 0.98
C LEU A 59 8.39 2.97 2.07
N THR A 60 7.93 2.93 3.33
CA THR A 60 8.79 3.15 4.49
C THR A 60 9.71 1.94 4.67
N ALA A 61 10.72 2.07 5.54
CA ALA A 61 11.56 0.94 5.94
C ALA A 61 10.74 -0.26 6.46
N ARG A 62 9.63 0.03 7.16
CA ARG A 62 8.71 -0.99 7.69
C ARG A 62 7.90 -1.66 6.56
N GLY A 63 7.43 -0.88 5.58
CA GLY A 63 6.76 -1.39 4.39
C GLY A 63 7.67 -2.30 3.56
N GLN A 64 8.91 -1.88 3.35
CA GLN A 64 9.94 -2.68 2.68
C GLN A 64 10.20 -4.00 3.42
N ALA A 65 10.39 -3.96 4.74
CA ALA A 65 10.58 -5.17 5.55
C ALA A 65 9.38 -6.11 5.49
N ARG A 66 8.15 -5.58 5.51
CA ARG A 66 6.93 -6.39 5.39
C ARG A 66 6.79 -7.05 4.03
N LEU A 67 7.17 -6.35 2.96
CA LEU A 67 7.18 -6.89 1.60
C LEU A 67 8.23 -8.01 1.47
N ALA A 68 9.43 -7.78 2.01
CA ALA A 68 10.53 -8.74 1.98
C ALA A 68 10.25 -10.01 2.82
N ALA A 69 9.57 -9.89 3.96
CA ALA A 69 9.24 -11.02 4.83
C ALA A 69 8.22 -12.03 4.23
N ARG A 70 7.69 -11.75 3.03
CA ARG A 70 6.71 -12.59 2.34
C ARG A 70 7.17 -13.06 0.95
N MET A 71 8.39 -12.70 0.54
CA MET A 71 9.11 -13.30 -0.59
C MET A 71 9.94 -14.49 -0.10
#